data_AF-A0A5K0ZJ69-F1
#
_entry.id   AF-A0A5K0ZJ69-F1
#
_cell.length_a   1.000
_cell.length_b   1.000
_cell.length_c   1.000
_cell.angle_alpha   90.00
_cell.angle_beta   90.00
_cell.angle_gamma   90.00
#
_symmetry.space_group_name_H-M   'P 1'
#
loop_
_entity.id
_entity.type
_entity.pdbx_description
1 polymer ?
#
loop_
_entity_poly.entity_id
_entity_poly.type
_entity_poly.pdbx_seq_one_letter_code
_entity_poly.pdbx_strand_id
1 'polypeptide(L)' 'IQYDGVEIPLPFNLDILKWSNETRKILSSAKVPPSVKFFNIYGICNDTPHNI' A
#
# COMPACT_ATOMS: atom_id res chain seq x y z
N ILE A 1 18.53 1.40 -1.13
CA ILE A 1 18.45 -0.05 -0.81
C ILE A 1 17.88 -0.74 -2.03
N GLN A 2 18.40 -1.89 -2.45
CA GLN A 2 17.86 -2.67 -3.58
C GLN A 2 16.87 -3.70 -3.04
N TYR A 3 15.61 -3.62 -3.44
CA TYR A 3 14.59 -4.61 -3.14
C TYR A 3 13.96 -5.08 -4.44
N ASP A 4 14.03 -6.38 -4.71
CA ASP A 4 13.48 -7.00 -5.92
C ASP A 4 13.98 -6.34 -7.23
N GLY A 5 15.25 -5.93 -7.25
CA GLY A 5 15.88 -5.25 -8.39
C GLY A 5 15.48 -3.78 -8.57
N VAL A 6 14.65 -3.22 -7.68
CA VAL A 6 14.27 -1.82 -7.67
C VAL A 6 15.09 -1.06 -6.62
N GLU A 7 15.70 0.05 -7.05
CA GLU A 7 16.38 0.96 -6.14
C GLU A 7 15.36 1.79 -5.37
N ILE A 8 15.24 1.51 -4.08
CA ILE A 8 14.38 2.25 -3.17
C ILE A 8 15.16 3.48 -2.67
N PRO A 9 14.69 4.71 -2.98
CA PRO A 9 15.31 5.94 -2.51
C PRO A 9 15.16 6.07 -0.99
N LEU A 10 16.22 6.55 -0.34
CA LEU A 10 16.27 6.79 1.09
C LEU A 10 16.21 8.30 1.39
N PRO A 11 15.69 8.70 2.57
CA PRO A 11 15.22 7.84 3.66
C PRO A 11 13.86 7.20 3.36
N PHE A 12 13.79 5.88 3.52
CA PHE A 12 12.56 5.13 3.32
C PHE A 12 11.66 5.30 4.56
N ASN A 13 10.40 5.67 4.33
CA ASN A 13 9.47 5.91 5.42
C ASN A 13 8.95 4.57 5.98
N LEU A 14 9.50 4.17 7.14
CA LEU A 14 9.14 2.92 7.80
C LEU A 14 7.70 2.91 8.34
N ASP A 15 7.13 4.07 8.65
CA ASP A 15 5.73 4.16 9.10
C ASP A 15 4.76 3.81 7.97
N ILE A 16 5.06 4.25 6.74
CA ILE A 16 4.30 3.89 5.54
C ILE A 16 4.43 2.39 5.24
N LEU A 17 5.62 1.81 5.40
CA LEU A 17 5.81 0.37 5.24
C LEU A 17 4.98 -0.42 6.26
N LYS A 18 5.03 -0.03 7.54
CA LYS A 18 4.26 -0.68 8.60
C LYS A 18 2.76 -0.60 8.33
N TRP A 19 2.26 0.58 7.99
CA TRP A 19 0.86 0.80 7.66
C TRP A 19 0.38 -0.03 6.46
N SER A 20 1.19 -0.11 5.40
CA SER A 20 0.85 -0.87 4.20
C SER A 20 0.81 -2.39 4.47
N ASN A 21 1.73 -2.92 5.28
CA ASN A 21 1.74 -4.32 5.69
C ASN A 21 0.50 -4.70 6.51
N GLU A 22 0.13 -3.90 7.51
CA GLU A 22 -1.07 -4.16 8.32
C GLU A 22 -2.35 -4.05 7.48
N THR A 23 -2.42 -3.08 6.56
CA THR A 23 -3.56 -2.96 5.64
C THR A 23 -3.71 -4.20 4.76
N ARG A 24 -2.61 -4.73 4.21
CA ARG A 24 -2.61 -5.96 3.41
C ARG A 24 -3.10 -7.16 4.22
N LYS A 25 -2.66 -7.28 5.47
CA LYS A 25 -3.09 -8.35 6.38
C LYS A 25 -4.60 -8.31 6.64
N ILE A 26 -5.15 -7.13 6.93
CA ILE A 26 -6.60 -6.93 7.09
C ILE A 26 -7.33 -7.30 5.81
N LEU A 27 -6.89 -6.79 4.66
CA LEU A 27 -7.54 -7.07 3.37
C LEU A 27 -7.56 -8.57 3.03
N SER A 28 -6.50 -9.31 3.37
CA SER A 28 -6.40 -10.75 3.08
C SER A 28 -7.41 -11.62 3.84
N SER A 29 -7.96 -11.10 4.96
CA SER A 29 -8.87 -11.83 5.85
C SER A 29 -10.25 -11.16 5.97
N ALA A 30 -10.41 -9.96 5.44
CA ALA A 30 -11.67 -9.24 5.46
C ALA A 30 -12.74 -9.93 4.62
N LYS A 31 -13.90 -10.19 5.22
CA LYS A 31 -15.10 -10.64 4.51
C LYS A 31 -15.84 -9.41 3.97
N VAL A 32 -15.52 -9.01 2.75
CA VAL A 32 -16.21 -7.93 2.03
C VAL A 32 -17.27 -8.52 1.09
N PRO A 33 -18.46 -7.88 0.96
CA PRO A 33 -19.44 -8.27 -0.03
C PRO A 33 -18.84 -8.24 -1.45
N PRO A 34 -19.19 -9.19 -2.34
CA PRO A 34 -18.64 -9.24 -3.70
C PRO A 34 -18.90 -7.97 -4.52
N SER A 35 -19.92 -7.20 -4.16
CA SER A 35 -20.29 -5.93 -4.79
C SER A 35 -19.39 -4.76 -4.38
N VAL A 36 -18.59 -4.90 -3.33
CA VAL A 36 -17.70 -3.84 -2.81
C VAL A 36 -16.27 -4.20 -3.14
N LYS A 37 -15.66 -3.44 -4.05
CA LYS A 37 -14.22 -3.50 -4.31
C LYS A 37 -13.50 -2.60 -3.31
N PHE A 38 -12.63 -3.18 -2.49
CA PHE A 38 -11.78 -2.41 -1.59
C PHE A 38 -10.55 -1.94 -2.36
N PHE A 39 -10.33 -0.63 -2.44
CA PHE A 39 -9.13 -0.04 -3.06
C PHE A 39 -8.35 0.71 -1.99
N ASN A 40 -7.09 0.33 -1.77
CA ASN A 40 -6.17 1.13 -0.98
C ASN A 40 -5.55 2.20 -1.88
N ILE A 41 -6.08 3.43 -1.82
CA ILE A 41 -5.61 4.58 -2.60
C ILE A 41 -4.14 4.95 -2.35
N TYR A 42 -3.57 4.59 -1.20
CA TYR A 42 -2.18 4.90 -0.85
C TYR A 42 -1.21 3.74 -1.10
N GLY A 43 -1.71 2.58 -1.55
CA GLY A 43 -0.90 1.38 -1.78
C GLY A 43 -0.70 1.00 -3.25
N ILE A 44 -1.39 1.67 -4.19
CA ILE A 44 -1.52 1.17 -5.57
C ILE A 44 -0.88 2.11 -6.61
N CYS A 45 -0.55 3.36 -6.30
CA CYS A 45 0.03 4.23 -7.32
C CYS A 45 0.73 5.48 -6.78
N ASN A 46 1.98 5.72 -7.18
CA ASN A 46 2.54 7.07 -7.21
C ASN A 46 1.88 7.93 -8.31
N ASP A 47 1.14 7.33 -9.25
CA ASP A 47 0.56 8.02 -10.41
C ASP A 47 -0.87 8.54 -10.18
N THR A 48 -1.48 8.27 -9.02
CA THR A 48 -2.77 8.87 -8.67
C THR A 48 -2.50 10.03 -7.70
N PRO A 49 -2.53 11.29 -8.17
CA PRO A 49 -2.25 12.44 -7.34
C PRO A 49 -3.50 12.73 -6.51
N HIS A 50 -3.71 11.97 -5.43
CA HIS A 50 -4.70 12.40 -4.45
C HIS A 50 -4.04 13.47 -3.57
N ASN A 51 -4.20 14.72 -3.99
CA ASN A 51 -3.81 15.90 -3.24
C ASN A 51 -5.08 16.44 -2.55
N ILE A 52 -5.08 16.53 -1.22
CA ILE A 52 -6.07 17.27 -0.43
C ILE A 52 -5.41 18.57 0.01
#